data_AF-L5LWT5-F1
#
_entry.id   AF-L5LWT5-F1
#
_cell.length_a   1.000
_cell.length_b   1.000
_cell.length_c   1.000
_cell.angle_alpha   90.00
_cell.angle_beta   90.00
_cell.angle_gamma   90.00
#
_symmetry.space_group_name_H-M   'P 1'
#
loop_
_entity.id
_entity.type
_entity.pdbx_description
1 polymer ?
#
loop_
_entity_poly.entity_id
_entity_poly.type
_entity_poly.pdbx_seq_one_letter_code
_entity_poly.pdbx_strand_id
1 'polypeptide(L)'
;MQWFIEINGKVQTDVTYPAGFVDVISIDKTGENVRLVYDTKSRFAVHRRPEEAKYKLCKVRKIFMGTKGIPHLVTQDARTIRYPEPLIKVNDTIQIDLESGKITDFITLDTGKLCMITRGANLGKIGVITDREKHPGSFDIIVHVKYATGNSFATLLSNIFYWQRQQTMDFPSPGKGYSPHHC
;
A
#
# COMPACT_ATOMS: atom_id res chain seq x y z
N MET A 1 -19.54 -8.70 22.38
CA MET A 1 -18.47 -8.60 21.35
C MET A 1 -17.78 -9.95 21.25
N GLN A 2 -17.49 -10.42 20.05
CA GLN A 2 -16.83 -11.72 19.83
C GLN A 2 -15.44 -11.51 19.19
N TRP A 3 -14.47 -12.35 19.53
CA TRP A 3 -13.06 -12.27 19.08
C TRP A 3 -12.83 -13.10 17.81
N PHE A 4 -13.39 -12.65 16.68
CA PHE A 4 -13.26 -13.38 15.40
C PHE A 4 -12.68 -12.54 14.27
N ILE A 5 -12.41 -11.27 14.52
CA ILE A 5 -11.89 -10.33 13.53
C ILE A 5 -10.46 -9.99 13.92
N GLU A 6 -9.53 -10.33 13.05
CA GLU A 6 -8.14 -9.95 13.18
C GLU A 6 -7.78 -8.91 12.13
N ILE A 7 -7.07 -7.86 12.55
CA ILE A 7 -6.54 -6.84 11.65
C ILE A 7 -5.02 -6.86 11.79
N ASN A 8 -4.33 -7.12 10.68
CA ASN A 8 -2.88 -7.26 10.62
C ASN A 8 -2.31 -8.27 11.65
N GLY A 9 -3.00 -9.41 11.83
CA GLY A 9 -2.62 -10.49 12.76
C GLY A 9 -2.87 -10.18 14.24
N LYS A 10 -3.69 -9.16 14.54
CA LYS A 10 -4.09 -8.83 15.91
C LYS A 10 -5.61 -8.84 16.01
N VAL A 11 -6.14 -9.58 16.99
CA VAL A 11 -7.56 -9.58 17.31
C VAL A 11 -8.01 -8.15 17.65
N GLN A 12 -8.99 -7.65 16.90
CA GLN A 12 -9.54 -6.32 17.10
C GLN A 12 -11.00 -6.42 17.52
N THR A 13 -11.33 -5.88 18.70
CA THR A 13 -12.70 -5.86 19.24
C THR A 13 -13.42 -4.54 19.01
N ASP A 14 -12.67 -3.45 18.84
CA ASP A 14 -13.23 -2.12 18.72
C ASP A 14 -13.91 -1.93 17.35
N VAL A 15 -15.18 -1.51 17.37
CA VAL A 15 -15.97 -1.21 16.15
C VAL A 15 -15.44 0.02 15.43
N THR A 16 -14.81 0.95 16.16
CA THR A 16 -14.32 2.23 15.62
C THR A 16 -12.86 2.18 15.19
N TYR A 17 -12.26 0.98 15.16
CA TYR A 17 -10.88 0.82 14.75
C TYR A 17 -10.67 1.32 13.30
N PRO A 18 -9.71 2.23 13.06
CA PRO A 18 -9.49 2.78 11.73
C PRO A 18 -8.69 1.79 10.87
N ALA A 19 -9.40 0.91 10.16
CA ALA A 19 -8.79 0.07 9.12
C ALA A 19 -8.51 0.91 7.85
N GLY A 20 -7.29 0.79 7.34
CA GLY A 20 -6.76 1.64 6.28
C GLY A 20 -6.32 0.87 5.03
N PHE A 21 -5.73 1.63 4.11
CA PHE A 21 -5.15 1.11 2.88
C PHE A 21 -4.05 0.06 3.16
N VAL A 22 -4.10 -1.07 2.45
CA VAL A 22 -3.22 -2.24 2.58
C VAL A 22 -3.36 -3.04 3.89
N ASP A 23 -4.34 -2.72 4.75
CA ASP A 23 -4.63 -3.57 5.90
C ASP A 23 -5.14 -4.93 5.47
N VAL A 24 -4.67 -5.97 6.16
CA VAL A 24 -5.16 -7.34 6.04
C VAL A 24 -6.16 -7.58 7.16
N ILE A 25 -7.36 -8.00 6.79
CA ILE A 25 -8.43 -8.39 7.69
C ILE A 25 -8.63 -9.89 7.54
N SER A 26 -8.49 -10.64 8.63
CA SER A 26 -8.78 -12.06 8.69
C SER A 26 -10.04 -12.29 9.54
N ILE A 27 -10.86 -13.24 9.09
CA ILE A 27 -12.06 -13.67 9.82
C ILE A 27 -11.90 -15.15 10.13
N ASP A 28 -11.62 -15.48 11.38
CA ASP A 28 -11.28 -16.86 11.81
C ASP A 28 -12.42 -17.85 11.57
N LYS A 29 -13.67 -17.39 11.73
CA LYS A 29 -14.87 -18.23 11.55
C LYS A 29 -15.08 -18.71 10.12
N THR A 30 -14.78 -17.85 9.15
CA THR A 30 -15.00 -18.15 7.73
C THR A 30 -13.71 -18.53 7.01
N GLY A 31 -12.55 -18.33 7.65
CA GLY A 31 -11.25 -18.49 7.03
C GLY A 31 -10.99 -17.51 5.88
N GLU A 32 -11.78 -16.43 5.80
CA GLU A 32 -11.65 -15.43 4.74
C GLU A 32 -10.56 -14.42 5.11
N ASN A 33 -9.61 -14.24 4.19
CA ASN A 33 -8.58 -13.21 4.26
C ASN A 33 -8.83 -12.15 3.19
N VAL A 34 -8.94 -10.91 3.64
CA VAL A 34 -9.26 -9.74 2.83
C VAL A 34 -8.18 -8.69 2.98
N ARG A 35 -7.74 -8.09 1.87
CA ARG A 35 -6.92 -6.88 1.87
C ARG A 35 -7.74 -5.68 1.41
N LEU A 36 -7.62 -4.56 2.11
CA LEU A 36 -8.23 -3.29 1.73
C LEU A 36 -7.36 -2.56 0.70
N VAL A 37 -7.90 -2.34 -0.49
CA VAL A 37 -7.22 -1.65 -1.60
C VAL A 37 -8.13 -0.57 -2.17
N TYR A 38 -7.58 0.44 -2.84
CA TYR A 38 -8.39 1.42 -3.55
C TYR A 38 -8.84 0.90 -4.91
N ASP A 39 -10.11 1.11 -5.24
CA ASP A 39 -10.66 0.97 -6.59
C ASP A 39 -10.39 2.24 -7.41
N THR A 40 -10.41 2.10 -8.74
CA THR A 40 -10.35 3.17 -9.73
C THR A 40 -11.40 4.28 -9.52
N LYS A 41 -12.52 3.95 -8.86
CA LYS A 41 -13.56 4.91 -8.44
C LYS A 41 -13.29 5.56 -7.08
N SER A 42 -12.06 5.50 -6.59
CA SER A 42 -11.64 6.18 -5.36
C SER A 42 -12.35 5.69 -4.08
N ARG A 43 -12.80 4.43 -4.06
CA ARG A 43 -13.44 3.78 -2.91
C ARG A 43 -12.58 2.64 -2.39
N PHE A 44 -12.78 2.21 -1.15
CA PHE A 44 -12.20 0.97 -0.66
C PHE A 44 -12.88 -0.23 -1.35
N ALA A 45 -12.07 -1.11 -1.89
CA ALA A 45 -12.44 -2.41 -2.41
C ALA A 45 -11.75 -3.51 -1.59
N VAL A 46 -12.48 -4.61 -1.46
CA VAL A 46 -12.04 -5.82 -0.76
C VAL A 46 -11.38 -6.73 -1.79
N HIS A 47 -10.08 -6.96 -1.65
CA HIS A 47 -9.35 -7.95 -2.44
C HIS A 47 -9.22 -9.24 -1.63
N ARG A 48 -9.80 -10.33 -2.15
CA ARG A 48 -9.82 -11.65 -1.48
C ARG A 48 -8.68 -12.50 -2.02
N ARG A 49 -7.60 -12.65 -1.25
CA ARG A 49 -6.50 -13.57 -1.59
C ARG A 49 -5.88 -14.18 -0.32
N PRO A 50 -5.93 -15.52 -0.17
CA PRO A 50 -5.45 -16.18 1.05
C PRO A 50 -3.92 -16.12 1.21
N GLU A 51 -3.18 -16.12 0.11
CA GLU A 51 -1.71 -16.11 0.12
C GLU A 51 -1.12 -14.78 0.61
N GLU A 52 -1.81 -13.67 0.35
CA GLU A 52 -1.35 -12.32 0.72
C GLU A 52 -1.61 -11.95 2.16
N ALA A 53 -2.24 -12.85 2.93
CA ALA A 53 -2.58 -12.61 4.32
C ALA A 53 -1.37 -12.62 5.27
N LYS A 54 -0.25 -13.22 4.83
CA LYS A 54 0.96 -13.36 5.66
C LYS A 54 1.80 -12.09 5.70
N TYR A 55 1.75 -11.29 4.64
CA TYR A 55 2.60 -10.12 4.50
C TYR A 55 1.79 -8.85 4.32
N LYS A 56 2.46 -7.71 4.49
CA LYS A 56 1.90 -6.39 4.28
C LYS A 56 2.91 -5.48 3.59
N LEU A 57 2.44 -4.66 2.65
CA LEU A 57 3.25 -3.61 2.06
C LEU A 57 3.05 -2.31 2.83
N CYS A 58 4.15 -1.66 3.21
CA CYS A 58 4.13 -0.42 3.96
C CYS A 58 5.08 0.59 3.33
N LYS A 59 4.65 1.84 3.16
CA LYS A 59 5.53 2.92 2.71
C LYS A 59 6.36 3.46 3.87
N VAL A 60 7.64 3.71 3.63
CA VAL A 60 8.55 4.35 4.58
C VAL A 60 8.28 5.85 4.62
N ARG A 61 7.90 6.37 5.79
CA ARG A 61 7.57 7.78 5.98
C ARG A 61 8.77 8.60 6.44
N LYS A 62 9.55 8.06 7.38
CA LYS A 62 10.76 8.71 7.89
C LYS A 62 11.73 7.67 8.44
N ILE A 63 13.01 8.00 8.33
CA ILE A 63 14.10 7.27 8.97
C ILE A 63 14.80 8.29 9.86
N PHE A 64 15.05 7.94 11.12
CA PHE A 64 15.74 8.82 12.06
C PHE A 64 16.61 8.00 13.02
N MET A 65 17.66 8.64 13.54
CA MET A 65 18.49 8.05 14.59
C MET A 65 17.84 8.32 15.95
N GLY A 66 17.52 7.24 16.68
CA GLY A 66 16.96 7.32 18.01
C GLY A 66 18.01 7.40 19.10
N THR A 67 17.57 7.22 20.34
CA THR A 67 18.42 7.17 21.52
C THR A 67 19.48 6.07 21.36
N LYS A 68 20.72 6.35 21.77
CA LYS A 68 21.87 5.45 21.61
C LYS A 68 22.32 5.22 20.15
N GLY A 69 21.92 6.09 19.21
CA GLY A 69 22.37 6.01 17.81
C GLY A 69 21.73 4.86 17.03
N ILE A 70 20.64 4.29 17.53
CA ILE A 70 19.94 3.18 16.87
C ILE A 70 19.08 3.74 15.72
N PRO A 71 19.22 3.26 14.48
CA PRO A 71 18.36 3.69 13.38
C PRO A 71 16.94 3.14 13.56
N HIS A 72 15.96 4.03 13.42
CA HIS A 72 14.53 3.73 13.44
C HIS A 72 13.89 4.09 12.12
N LEU A 73 13.08 3.17 11.59
CA LEU A 73 12.24 3.36 10.43
C LEU A 73 10.78 3.46 10.87
N VAL A 74 10.07 4.50 10.43
CA VAL A 74 8.64 4.67 10.67
C VAL A 74 7.88 4.51 9.38
N THR A 75 6.88 3.63 9.41
CA THR A 75 5.99 3.38 8.28
C THR A 75 4.75 4.27 8.31
N GLN A 76 4.00 4.28 7.20
CA GLN A 76 2.69 4.91 7.12
C GLN A 76 1.71 4.42 8.20
N ASP A 77 1.81 3.15 8.60
CA ASP A 77 0.93 2.51 9.60
C ASP A 77 1.34 2.81 11.05
N ALA A 78 2.17 3.83 11.25
CA ALA A 78 2.76 4.20 12.53
C ALA A 78 3.57 3.08 13.21
N ARG A 79 3.97 2.03 12.48
CA ARG A 79 4.89 1.01 13.00
C ARG A 79 6.30 1.56 12.99
N THR A 80 7.05 1.28 14.05
CA THR A 80 8.47 1.63 14.16
C THR A 80 9.30 0.36 14.16
N ILE A 81 10.13 0.20 13.12
CA ILE A 81 11.05 -0.93 12.98
C ILE A 81 12.45 -0.46 13.38
N ARG A 82 13.10 -1.24 14.25
CA ARG A 82 14.48 -0.98 14.68
C ARG A 82 15.44 -1.73 13.77
N TYR A 83 16.61 -1.15 13.54
CA TYR A 83 17.65 -1.75 12.70
C TYR A 83 17.16 -2.07 11.27
N PRO A 84 16.62 -1.07 10.54
CA PRO A 84 16.36 -1.25 9.12
C PRO A 84 17.68 -1.46 8.35
N GLU A 85 17.60 -2.10 7.20
CA GLU A 85 18.74 -2.19 6.30
C GLU A 85 19.18 -0.78 5.84
N PRO A 86 20.49 -0.49 5.78
CA PRO A 86 20.99 0.83 5.38
C PRO A 86 20.63 1.27 3.95
N LEU A 87 20.23 0.31 3.10
CA LEU A 87 19.84 0.55 1.71
C LEU A 87 18.46 1.20 1.59
N ILE A 88 17.60 1.03 2.60
CA ILE A 88 16.23 1.51 2.59
C ILE A 88 16.22 3.03 2.79
N LYS A 89 15.53 3.73 1.88
CA LYS A 89 15.39 5.19 1.90
C LYS A 89 13.96 5.61 2.21
N VAL A 90 13.79 6.90 2.46
CA VAL A 90 12.47 7.51 2.64
C VAL A 90 11.68 7.42 1.33
N ASN A 91 10.39 7.09 1.43
CA ASN A 91 9.45 6.83 0.32
C ASN A 91 9.59 5.49 -0.40
N ASP A 92 10.52 4.63 0.00
CA ASP A 92 10.53 3.22 -0.43
C ASP A 92 9.31 2.48 0.14
N THR A 93 8.95 1.36 -0.48
CA THR A 93 7.94 0.43 0.07
C THR A 93 8.66 -0.78 0.65
N ILE A 94 8.35 -1.15 1.87
CA ILE A 94 8.84 -2.36 2.53
C ILE A 94 7.74 -3.40 2.61
N GLN A 95 8.12 -4.67 2.45
CA GLN A 95 7.28 -5.81 2.74
C GLN A 95 7.58 -6.28 4.16
N ILE A 96 6.54 -6.37 4.98
CA ILE A 96 6.60 -6.80 6.36
C ILE A 96 5.85 -8.11 6.47
N ASP A 97 6.45 -9.10 7.10
CA ASP A 97 5.75 -10.30 7.54
C ASP A 97 4.94 -10.00 8.81
N LEU A 98 3.65 -10.32 8.80
CA LEU A 98 2.73 -9.96 9.88
C LEU A 98 2.97 -10.78 11.14
N GLU A 99 3.47 -12.02 11.00
CA GLU A 99 3.78 -12.90 12.14
C GLU A 99 5.04 -12.43 12.86
N SER A 100 6.15 -12.26 12.13
CA SER A 100 7.43 -11.87 12.73
C SER A 100 7.57 -10.35 12.96
N GLY A 101 6.79 -9.54 12.24
CA GLY A 101 6.92 -8.08 12.24
C GLY A 101 8.23 -7.57 11.62
N LYS A 102 8.98 -8.45 10.93
CA LYS A 102 10.26 -8.13 10.28
C LYS A 102 10.08 -7.76 8.82
N ILE A 103 11.06 -7.04 8.28
CA ILE A 103 11.12 -6.70 6.86
C ILE A 103 11.60 -7.93 6.10
N THR A 104 10.86 -8.36 5.08
CA THR A 104 11.24 -9.49 4.22
C THR A 104 11.89 -9.03 2.93
N ASP A 105 11.34 -7.98 2.32
CA ASP A 105 11.80 -7.41 1.05
C ASP A 105 11.52 -5.91 1.03
N PHE A 106 12.15 -5.17 0.14
CA PHE A 106 11.88 -3.75 -0.07
C PHE A 106 12.01 -3.36 -1.54
N ILE A 107 11.23 -2.35 -1.91
CA ILE A 107 11.15 -1.80 -3.26
C ILE A 107 11.70 -0.39 -3.20
N THR A 108 12.81 -0.19 -3.89
CA THR A 108 13.45 1.11 -4.00
C THR A 108 12.64 2.06 -4.88
N LEU A 109 12.69 3.33 -4.49
CA LEU A 109 12.13 4.45 -5.21
C LEU A 109 12.86 4.65 -6.54
N ASP A 110 12.43 3.97 -7.60
CA ASP A 110 13.01 4.13 -8.95
C ASP A 110 11.97 4.37 -10.06
N THR A 111 12.42 4.96 -11.17
CA THR A 111 11.65 5.08 -12.41
C THR A 111 11.40 3.69 -13.00
N GLY A 112 10.32 3.53 -13.76
CA GLY A 112 9.93 2.23 -14.34
C GLY A 112 9.28 1.24 -13.37
N LYS A 113 9.11 1.59 -12.08
CA LYS A 113 8.37 0.77 -11.11
C LYS A 113 6.87 1.07 -11.18
N LEU A 114 6.08 0.05 -10.85
CA LEU A 114 4.63 0.14 -10.78
C LEU A 114 4.20 0.81 -9.46
N CYS A 115 3.23 1.71 -9.56
CA CYS A 115 2.72 2.45 -8.42
C CYS A 115 1.21 2.58 -8.45
N MET A 116 0.63 2.64 -7.26
CA MET A 116 -0.76 3.02 -7.03
C MET A 116 -0.80 4.41 -6.37
N ILE A 117 -1.81 5.18 -6.74
CA ILE A 117 -2.04 6.52 -6.16
C ILE A 117 -2.94 6.37 -4.95
N THR A 118 -2.51 6.91 -3.80
CA THR A 118 -3.21 6.78 -2.52
C THR A 118 -3.96 8.04 -2.10
N ARG A 119 -3.80 9.16 -2.81
CA ARG A 119 -4.48 10.44 -2.53
C ARG A 119 -4.69 11.27 -3.80
N GLY A 120 -5.67 12.18 -3.76
CA GLY A 120 -5.98 13.11 -4.84
C GLY A 120 -7.02 12.59 -5.84
N ALA A 121 -7.26 13.35 -6.91
CA ALA A 121 -8.30 13.05 -7.90
C ALA A 121 -8.07 11.75 -8.69
N ASN A 122 -6.83 11.24 -8.69
CA ASN A 122 -6.46 10.00 -9.37
C ASN A 122 -6.36 8.80 -8.43
N LEU A 123 -6.97 8.86 -7.23
CA LEU A 123 -6.95 7.79 -6.22
C LEU A 123 -7.33 6.42 -6.81
N GLY A 124 -6.54 5.40 -6.47
CA GLY A 124 -6.78 4.00 -6.83
C GLY A 124 -6.39 3.61 -8.26
N LYS A 125 -5.94 4.57 -9.07
CA LYS A 125 -5.39 4.25 -10.39
C LYS A 125 -3.93 3.77 -10.26
N ILE A 126 -3.53 2.91 -11.19
CA ILE A 126 -2.24 2.20 -11.17
C ILE A 126 -1.49 2.50 -12.45
N GLY A 127 -0.22 2.87 -12.35
CA GLY A 127 0.61 3.15 -13.51
C GLY A 127 2.08 2.92 -13.24
N VAL A 128 2.89 3.16 -14.26
CA VAL A 128 4.36 3.08 -14.20
C VAL A 128 4.90 4.50 -14.10
N ILE A 129 5.86 4.71 -13.21
CA ILE A 129 6.53 6.00 -13.06
C ILE A 129 7.46 6.22 -14.25
N THR A 130 7.29 7.33 -14.97
CA THR A 130 8.15 7.67 -16.11
C THR A 130 9.26 8.62 -15.70
N ASP A 131 8.91 9.71 -15.00
CA ASP A 131 9.86 10.78 -14.70
C ASP A 131 9.57 11.44 -13.34
N ARG A 132 10.59 12.08 -12.76
CA ARG A 132 10.50 12.80 -11.49
C ARG A 132 11.09 14.19 -11.62
N GLU A 133 10.22 15.17 -11.46
CA GLU A 133 10.59 16.57 -11.49
C GLU A 133 10.69 17.10 -10.06
N LYS A 134 11.86 17.65 -9.74
CA LYS A 134 12.09 18.38 -8.50
C LYS A 134 12.23 19.86 -8.83
N HIS A 135 11.26 20.66 -8.41
CA HIS A 135 11.36 22.11 -8.56
C HIS A 135 12.23 22.70 -7.44
N PRO A 136 13.27 23.46 -7.76
CA PRO A 136 14.07 24.15 -6.75
C PRO A 136 13.20 25.23 -6.07
N GLY A 137 12.95 25.08 -4.77
CA GLY A 137 12.16 26.03 -3.97
C GLY A 137 10.82 25.51 -3.46
N SER A 138 10.33 24.37 -3.97
CA SER A 138 9.20 23.65 -3.39
C SER A 138 9.65 22.33 -2.77
N PHE A 139 8.96 21.89 -1.72
CA PHE A 139 9.15 20.55 -1.14
C PHE A 139 8.47 19.46 -1.98
N ASP A 140 7.73 19.88 -3.00
CA ASP A 140 6.90 19.03 -3.83
C ASP A 140 7.72 18.47 -4.99
N ILE A 141 8.00 17.17 -4.89
CA ILE A 141 8.51 16.39 -6.01
C ILE A 141 7.29 15.92 -6.80
N ILE A 142 7.20 16.38 -8.05
CA ILE A 142 6.18 15.98 -9.00
C ILE A 142 6.66 14.74 -9.73
N VAL A 143 5.78 13.76 -9.86
CA VAL A 143 6.07 12.49 -10.52
C VAL A 143 5.07 12.29 -11.64
N HIS A 144 5.61 12.02 -12.82
CA HIS A 144 4.84 11.66 -13.99
C HIS A 144 4.61 10.16 -14.01
N VAL A 145 3.35 9.77 -14.15
CA VAL A 145 2.94 8.38 -14.15
C VAL A 145 2.15 8.11 -15.43
N LYS A 146 2.48 7.00 -16.09
CA LYS A 146 1.83 6.55 -17.32
C LYS A 146 1.00 5.29 -17.05
N TYR A 147 -0.25 5.30 -17.51
CA TYR A 147 -1.15 4.15 -17.46
C TYR A 147 -0.84 3.15 -18.56
N ALA A 148 -1.31 1.91 -18.39
CA ALA A 148 -1.29 0.89 -19.44
C ALA A 148 -2.03 1.35 -20.70
N THR A 149 -3.10 2.13 -20.55
CA THR A 149 -3.90 2.71 -21.65
C THR A 149 -3.20 3.87 -22.37
N GLY A 150 -2.00 4.27 -21.97
CA GLY A 150 -1.21 5.32 -22.62
C GLY A 150 -1.40 6.73 -22.08
N ASN A 151 -2.47 6.98 -21.31
CA ASN A 151 -2.68 8.25 -20.63
C ASN A 151 -1.58 8.52 -19.58
N SER A 152 -1.13 9.77 -19.48
CA SER A 152 -0.20 10.23 -18.44
C SER A 152 -0.86 11.27 -17.53
N PHE A 153 -0.36 11.36 -16.31
CA PHE A 153 -0.76 12.39 -15.36
C PHE A 153 0.39 12.64 -14.37
N ALA A 154 0.36 13.82 -13.76
CA ALA A 154 1.31 14.23 -12.74
C ALA A 154 0.68 14.14 -11.35
N THR A 155 1.46 13.73 -10.35
CA THR A 155 1.04 13.69 -8.94
C THR A 155 2.24 13.96 -8.03
N LEU A 156 1.98 14.36 -6.79
CA LEU A 156 3.01 14.48 -5.77
C LEU A 156 3.57 13.11 -5.38
N LEU A 157 4.88 13.06 -5.12
CA LEU A 157 5.58 11.88 -4.61
C LEU A 157 4.98 11.34 -3.29
N SER A 158 4.43 12.23 -2.46
CA SER A 158 3.76 11.87 -1.21
C SER A 158 2.55 10.96 -1.44
N ASN A 159 1.82 11.16 -2.55
CA ASN A 159 0.60 10.45 -2.92
C ASN A 159 0.85 9.13 -3.66
N ILE A 160 2.11 8.79 -3.94
CA ILE A 160 2.50 7.57 -4.63
C ILE A 160 2.80 6.46 -3.65
N PHE A 161 2.33 5.25 -3.94
CA PHE A 161 2.68 4.03 -3.24
C PHE A 161 3.22 3.02 -4.24
N TYR A 162 4.45 2.53 -4.03
CA TYR A 162 5.03 1.52 -4.91
C TYR A 162 4.37 0.19 -4.65
N TRP A 163 3.99 -0.46 -5.75
CA TRP A 163 3.24 -1.69 -5.71
C TRP A 163 4.01 -2.77 -6.48
N GLN A 164 4.32 -3.88 -5.83
CA GLN A 164 5.00 -5.00 -6.48
C GLN A 164 4.00 -5.87 -7.21
N ARG A 165 4.34 -6.26 -8.44
CA ARG A 165 3.64 -7.33 -9.16
C ARG A 165 4.38 -8.65 -8.94
N GLN A 166 4.45 -9.14 -7.71
CA GLN A 166 4.83 -10.54 -7.51
C GLN A 166 3.55 -11.37 -7.66
N GLN A 167 3.44 -11.99 -8.84
CA GLN A 167 2.38 -12.89 -9.32
C GLN A 167 1.03 -12.24 -9.60
N THR A 168 0.80 -11.94 -10.89
CA THR A 168 -0.52 -11.79 -11.54
C THR A 168 -1.62 -11.28 -10.62
N MET A 169 -1.59 -9.98 -10.32
CA MET A 169 -2.84 -9.31 -9.98
C MET A 169 -3.66 -9.23 -11.26
N ASP A 170 -4.60 -10.15 -11.41
CA ASP A 170 -5.88 -9.78 -11.98
C ASP A 170 -6.49 -8.77 -10.99
N PHE A 171 -6.19 -7.50 -11.24
CA PHE A 171 -6.94 -6.41 -10.63
C PHE A 171 -8.42 -6.66 -10.92
N PRO A 172 -9.34 -6.28 -10.01
CA PRO A 172 -10.75 -6.32 -10.32
C PRO A 172 -10.95 -5.55 -11.62
N SER A 173 -11.28 -6.30 -12.67
CA SER A 173 -11.51 -5.76 -13.99
C SER A 173 -12.61 -4.69 -13.87
N PRO A 174 -12.46 -3.54 -14.54
CA PRO A 174 -13.54 -2.58 -14.61
C PRO A 174 -14.66 -3.20 -15.46
N GLY A 175 -15.59 -3.92 -14.84
CA GLY A 175 -16.77 -4.44 -15.53
C GLY A 175 -17.12 -5.91 -15.30
N LYS A 176 -17.45 -6.29 -14.06
CA LYS A 176 -18.65 -7.13 -13.86
C LYS A 176 -19.72 -6.27 -13.20
N GLY A 177 -20.23 -5.32 -13.99
CA GLY A 177 -21.56 -4.81 -13.75
C GLY A 177 -22.52 -5.96 -14.02
N TYR A 178 -23.14 -6.48 -12.96
CA TYR A 178 -24.48 -7.03 -13.13
C TYR A 178 -25.35 -5.85 -13.57
N SER A 179 -25.59 -5.76 -14.88
CA SER A 179 -26.66 -4.96 -15.44
C SER A 179 -27.98 -5.56 -14.93
N PRO A 180 -28.86 -4.78 -14.26
CA PRO A 180 -30.20 -5.23 -13.91
C PRO A 180 -31.09 -5.01 -15.14
N HIS A 181 -30.87 -5.80 -16.18
CA HIS A 181 -31.83 -5.93 -17.27
C HIS A 181 -31.79 -7.38 -17.71
N HIS A 182 -32.81 -8.14 -17.34
CA HIS A 182 -33.68 -8.95 -18.21
C HIS A 182 -34.78 -9.54 -17.31
N CYS A 183 -36.03 -9.25 -17.68
CA CYS A 183 -37.20 -10.03 -17.26
C CYS A 183 -37.10 -11.47 -17.80
#